data_AF-A0A9E4GML0-F1
#
_entry.id   AF-A0A9E4GML0-F1
#
_cell.length_a   1.000
_cell.length_b   1.000
_cell.length_c   1.000
_cell.angle_alpha   90.00
_cell.angle_beta   90.00
_cell.angle_gamma   90.00
#
_symmetry.space_group_name_H-M   'P 1'
#
loop_
_entity.id
_entity.type
_entity.pdbx_description
1 polymer ?
#
loop_
_entity_poly.entity_id
_entity_poly.type
_entity_poly.pdbx_seq_one_letter_code
_entity_poly.pdbx_strand_id
1 'polypeptide(L)'
;MGGYQSSFQFNLTDILNTEGDHIAACIDHVRRHGYQSIDPTPEAEEWWVDEVIKYRGKTTRNRDCTPGYYNFEGEFQRRQDGNYNGGFHRYVGHMDEARDKMDEYFVFSTK
;
A
#
# COMPACT_ATOMS: atom_id res chain seq x y z
N MET A 1 3.60 -0.09 -8.43
CA MET A 1 3.44 1.25 -7.82
C MET A 1 2.12 1.85 -8.27
N GLY A 2 1.36 2.49 -7.38
CA GLY A 2 0.08 3.18 -7.65
C GLY A 2 -1.13 2.27 -7.90
N GLY A 3 -1.07 1.00 -7.48
CA GLY A 3 -2.09 -0.03 -7.75
C GLY A 3 -3.03 -0.29 -6.57
N TYR A 4 -3.46 -1.55 -6.44
CA TYR A 4 -4.25 -1.99 -5.28
C TYR A 4 -3.54 -1.66 -3.98
N GLN A 5 -4.33 -1.33 -2.97
CA GLN A 5 -3.86 -1.01 -1.61
C GLN A 5 -2.89 0.18 -1.54
N SER A 6 -2.64 0.90 -2.63
CA SER A 6 -2.00 2.23 -2.61
C SER A 6 -3.04 3.33 -2.33
N SER A 7 -2.58 4.52 -1.98
CA SER A 7 -3.46 5.69 -1.88
C SER A 7 -3.90 6.18 -3.26
N PHE A 8 -5.19 6.46 -3.41
CA PHE A 8 -5.73 7.06 -4.64
C PHE A 8 -5.44 8.57 -4.67
N GLN A 9 -4.60 9.04 -5.60
CA GLN A 9 -4.34 10.45 -5.83
C GLN A 9 -4.52 10.83 -7.29
N PHE A 10 -5.03 12.03 -7.53
CA PHE A 10 -5.03 12.61 -8.88
C PHE A 10 -3.62 12.99 -9.33
N ASN A 11 -2.75 13.37 -8.38
CA ASN A 11 -1.35 13.60 -8.64
C ASN A 11 -0.57 12.28 -8.59
N LEU A 12 -0.59 11.54 -9.70
CA LEU A 12 0.07 10.24 -9.77
C LEU A 12 1.59 10.34 -9.58
N THR A 13 2.23 11.43 -9.99
CA THR A 13 3.68 11.57 -9.84
C THR A 13 4.11 11.63 -8.38
N ASP A 14 3.28 12.21 -7.51
CA ASP A 14 3.55 12.29 -6.07
C ASP A 14 3.47 10.91 -5.39
N ILE A 15 2.46 10.11 -5.76
CA ILE A 15 2.34 8.72 -5.31
C ILE A 15 3.53 7.88 -5.79
N LEU A 16 3.85 7.97 -7.08
CA LEU A 16 4.93 7.18 -7.67
C LEU A 16 6.29 7.56 -7.08
N ASN A 17 6.53 8.85 -6.81
CA ASN A 17 7.76 9.30 -6.17
C ASN A 17 7.85 8.78 -4.73
N THR A 18 6.78 8.92 -3.95
CA THR A 18 6.76 8.49 -2.54
C THR A 18 6.97 6.97 -2.41
N GLU A 19 6.27 6.17 -3.22
CA GLU A 19 6.45 4.71 -3.23
C GLU A 19 7.85 4.33 -3.73
N GLY A 20 8.38 5.05 -4.72
CA GLY A 20 9.73 4.86 -5.23
C GLY A 20 10.78 5.08 -4.14
N ASP A 21 10.66 6.15 -3.38
CA ASP A 21 11.55 6.47 -2.25
C ASP A 21 11.45 5.40 -1.15
N HIS A 22 10.26 4.89 -0.86
CA HIS A 22 10.07 3.78 0.09
C HIS A 22 10.76 2.50 -0.37
N ILE A 23 10.53 2.07 -1.61
CA ILE A 23 11.15 0.87 -2.18
C ILE A 23 12.69 1.02 -2.20
N ALA A 24 13.19 2.19 -2.59
CA ALA A 24 14.62 2.47 -2.61
C ALA A 24 15.24 2.34 -1.21
N ALA A 25 14.57 2.87 -0.16
CA ALA A 25 15.02 2.76 1.22
C ALA A 25 15.05 1.30 1.72
N CYS A 26 14.03 0.50 1.40
CA CYS A 26 14.01 -0.92 1.75
C CYS A 26 15.16 -1.70 1.08
N ILE A 27 15.40 -1.47 -0.22
CA ILE A 27 16.52 -2.10 -0.96
C ILE A 27 17.86 -1.68 -0.36
N ASP A 28 18.02 -0.39 -0.05
CA ASP A 28 19.25 0.14 0.54
C ASP A 28 19.52 -0.46 1.93
N HIS A 29 18.49 -0.61 2.76
CA HIS A 29 18.60 -1.32 4.05
C HIS A 29 19.09 -2.76 3.87
N VAL A 30 18.47 -3.54 2.99
CA VAL A 30 18.87 -4.92 2.68
C VAL A 30 20.35 -4.99 2.30
N ARG A 31 20.78 -4.10 1.41
CA ARG A 31 22.17 -4.07 0.91
C ARG A 31 23.17 -3.67 1.98
N ARG A 32 22.85 -2.71 2.84
CA ARG A 32 23.75 -2.24 3.91
C ARG A 32 23.98 -3.27 5.01
N HIS A 33 22.97 -4.10 5.28
CA HIS A 33 23.03 -5.11 6.33
C HIS A 33 23.43 -6.51 5.81
N GLY A 34 23.65 -6.65 4.51
CA GLY A 34 24.11 -7.91 3.90
C GLY A 34 23.01 -8.97 3.79
N TYR A 35 21.74 -8.57 3.84
CA TYR A 35 20.62 -9.48 3.62
C TYR A 35 20.46 -9.84 2.14
N GLN A 36 19.81 -10.96 1.86
CA GLN A 36 19.56 -11.46 0.51
C GLN A 36 18.12 -11.20 0.04
N SER A 37 17.14 -11.26 0.93
CA SER A 37 15.74 -10.93 0.66
C SER A 37 15.14 -10.10 1.79
N ILE A 38 14.04 -9.44 1.45
CA ILE A 38 13.13 -8.75 2.36
C ILE A 38 11.72 -9.17 1.97
N ASP A 39 10.93 -9.60 2.93
CA ASP A 39 9.52 -9.94 2.76
C ASP A 39 8.73 -9.36 3.93
N PRO A 40 7.48 -8.91 3.76
CA PRO A 40 6.66 -8.49 4.88
C PRO A 40 6.41 -9.65 5.83
N THR A 41 6.29 -9.37 7.14
CA THR A 41 5.77 -10.36 8.08
C THR A 41 4.30 -10.66 7.75
N PRO A 42 3.80 -11.89 7.99
CA PRO A 42 2.38 -12.20 7.82
C PRO A 42 1.47 -11.25 8.59
N GLU A 43 1.89 -10.86 9.79
CA GLU A 43 1.16 -9.94 10.66
C GLU A 43 1.11 -8.52 10.08
N ALA A 44 2.20 -8.03 9.50
CA ALA A 44 2.23 -6.72 8.84
C ALA A 44 1.37 -6.69 7.58
N GLU A 45 1.39 -7.77 6.79
CA GLU A 45 0.53 -7.89 5.60
C GLU A 45 -0.95 -7.89 6.00
N GLU A 46 -1.34 -8.72 6.98
CA GLU A 46 -2.72 -8.81 7.45
C GLU A 46 -3.20 -7.48 8.05
N TRP A 47 -2.36 -6.85 8.88
CA TRP A 47 -2.65 -5.53 9.43
C TRP A 47 -2.87 -4.49 8.33
N TRP A 48 -2.04 -4.49 7.28
CA TRP A 48 -2.18 -3.55 6.18
C TRP A 48 -3.49 -3.75 5.42
N VAL A 49 -3.85 -5.01 5.15
CA VAL A 49 -5.12 -5.37 4.51
C VAL A 49 -6.30 -4.84 5.34
N ASP A 50 -6.28 -5.05 6.65
CA ASP A 50 -7.32 -4.56 7.56
C ASP A 50 -7.42 -3.03 7.58
N GLU A 51 -6.28 -2.34 7.58
CA GLU A 51 -6.24 -0.88 7.57
C GLU A 51 -6.80 -0.33 6.23
N VAL A 52 -6.47 -0.93 5.09
CA VAL A 52 -7.08 -0.58 3.79
C VAL A 52 -8.59 -0.80 3.81
N ILE A 53 -9.02 -1.94 4.33
CA ILE A 53 -10.43 -2.32 4.43
C ILE A 53 -11.22 -1.35 5.33
N LYS A 54 -10.62 -0.88 6.42
CA LYS A 54 -11.19 0.10 7.36
C LYS A 54 -11.43 1.46 6.73
N TYR A 55 -10.53 1.90 5.83
CA TYR A 55 -10.67 3.16 5.10
C TYR A 55 -11.28 3.00 3.70
N ARG A 56 -11.80 1.83 3.35
CA ARG A 56 -12.57 1.68 2.12
C ARG A 56 -13.79 2.60 2.14
N GLY A 57 -14.17 3.14 0.97
CA GLY A 57 -15.39 3.90 0.80
C GLY A 57 -16.60 3.14 1.36
N LYS A 58 -17.34 3.76 2.29
CA LYS A 58 -18.49 3.16 2.98
C LYS A 58 -19.78 3.21 2.15
N THR A 59 -19.73 3.85 0.99
CA THR A 59 -20.90 4.06 0.12
C THR A 59 -20.89 3.07 -1.03
N THR A 60 -22.07 2.64 -1.48
CA THR A 60 -22.25 1.87 -2.72
C THR A 60 -22.43 2.76 -3.95
N ARG A 61 -22.20 4.07 -3.83
CA ARG A 61 -22.50 5.07 -4.89
C ARG A 61 -21.75 4.79 -6.19
N ASN A 62 -20.56 4.19 -6.11
CA ASN A 62 -19.80 3.77 -7.27
C ASN A 62 -20.56 2.79 -8.19
N ARG A 63 -21.53 2.03 -7.65
CA ARG A 63 -22.40 1.12 -8.43
C ARG A 63 -23.43 1.86 -9.28
N ASP A 64 -23.85 3.04 -8.84
CA ASP A 64 -24.83 3.86 -9.55
C ASP A 64 -24.17 4.79 -10.57
N CYS A 65 -22.83 4.88 -10.57
CA CYS A 65 -22.07 5.62 -11.57
C CYS A 65 -22.15 4.91 -12.94
N THR A 66 -22.04 5.69 -14.01
CA THR A 66 -21.87 5.15 -15.37
C THR A 66 -20.70 4.16 -15.39
N PRO A 67 -20.86 2.97 -15.98
CA PRO A 67 -19.79 1.99 -16.11
C PRO A 67 -18.49 2.60 -16.66
N GLY A 68 -17.38 2.24 -16.03
CA GLY A 68 -16.04 2.59 -16.48
C GLY A 68 -14.94 2.02 -15.59
N TYR A 69 -13.69 2.39 -15.88
CA TYR A 69 -12.52 1.83 -15.20
C TYR A 69 -12.48 2.11 -13.68
N TYR A 70 -13.15 3.15 -13.19
CA TYR A 70 -13.21 3.48 -11.76
C TYR A 70 -14.10 2.55 -10.93
N ASN A 71 -15.07 1.88 -11.56
CA ASN A 71 -16.02 0.99 -10.89
C ASN A 71 -16.07 -0.39 -11.53
N PHE A 72 -15.00 -0.79 -12.24
CA PHE A 72 -14.90 -2.10 -12.90
C PHE A 72 -16.07 -2.38 -13.84
N GLU A 73 -16.49 -1.40 -14.64
CA GLU A 73 -17.67 -1.53 -15.51
C GLU A 73 -18.98 -1.87 -14.75
N GLY A 74 -19.02 -1.59 -13.45
CA GLY A 74 -20.15 -1.93 -12.57
C GLY A 74 -20.05 -3.32 -11.91
N GLU A 75 -18.96 -4.06 -12.12
CA GLU A 75 -18.76 -5.40 -11.59
C GLU A 75 -18.44 -5.43 -10.09
N PHE A 76 -18.61 -6.62 -9.50
CA PHE A 76 -18.29 -6.85 -8.10
C PHE A 76 -16.78 -6.77 -7.83
N GLN A 77 -16.40 -6.16 -6.70
CA GLN A 77 -15.02 -6.13 -6.21
C GLN A 77 -14.97 -6.67 -4.78
N ARG A 78 -13.93 -7.44 -4.43
CA ARG A 78 -13.72 -7.85 -3.05
C ARG A 78 -13.36 -6.63 -2.20
N ARG A 79 -13.52 -6.78 -0.89
CA ARG A 79 -13.33 -5.65 0.05
C ARG A 79 -11.88 -5.15 0.04
N GLN A 80 -10.92 -6.05 -0.14
CA GLN A 80 -9.48 -5.80 -0.21
C GLN A 80 -8.99 -5.31 -1.59
N ASP A 81 -9.81 -5.38 -2.64
CA ASP A 81 -9.43 -4.98 -4.02
C ASP A 81 -9.50 -3.45 -4.22
N GLY A 82 -9.30 -2.66 -3.17
CA GLY A 82 -9.49 -1.21 -3.17
C GLY A 82 -8.21 -0.43 -2.88
N ASN A 83 -8.28 0.89 -3.11
CA ASN A 83 -7.27 1.83 -2.66
C ASN A 83 -7.43 2.16 -1.18
N TYR A 84 -6.33 2.57 -0.56
CA TYR A 84 -6.32 3.20 0.75
C TYR A 84 -6.88 4.63 0.68
N ASN A 85 -8.01 4.90 1.34
CA ASN A 85 -8.63 6.24 1.37
C ASN A 85 -8.54 6.91 2.76
N GLY A 86 -7.56 6.53 3.59
CA GLY A 86 -7.33 7.15 4.90
C GLY A 86 -6.63 8.51 4.86
N GLY A 87 -6.33 9.01 3.66
CA GLY A 87 -5.64 10.28 3.39
C GLY A 87 -4.17 10.07 3.04
N PHE A 88 -3.66 10.89 2.11
CA PHE A 88 -2.30 10.73 1.57
C PHE A 88 -1.21 10.85 2.63
N HIS A 89 -1.26 11.89 3.48
CA HIS A 89 -0.27 12.07 4.54
C HIS A 89 -0.21 10.88 5.50
N ARG A 90 -1.36 10.24 5.79
CA ARG A 90 -1.38 9.05 6.64
C ARG A 90 -0.77 7.84 5.92
N TYR A 91 -1.06 7.69 4.64
CA TYR A 91 -0.43 6.67 3.79
C TYR A 91 1.10 6.81 3.79
N VAL A 92 1.62 8.04 3.64
CA VAL A 92 3.07 8.31 3.75
C VAL A 92 3.59 7.99 5.15
N GLY A 93 2.85 8.37 6.20
CA GLY A 93 3.23 8.06 7.59
C GLY A 93 3.35 6.56 7.88
N HIS A 94 2.55 5.70 7.25
CA HIS A 94 2.71 4.25 7.37
C HIS A 94 4.00 3.75 6.72
N MET A 95 4.42 4.34 5.60
CA MET A 95 5.71 4.04 4.98
C MET A 95 6.89 4.54 5.81
N ASP A 96 6.76 5.69 6.47
CA ASP A 96 7.75 6.19 7.44
C ASP A 96 7.90 5.22 8.61
N GLU A 97 6.78 4.84 9.24
CA GLU A 97 6.80 3.91 10.37
C GLU A 97 7.42 2.56 10.02
N ALA A 98 7.06 1.99 8.86
CA ALA A 98 7.64 0.72 8.41
C ALA A 98 9.16 0.82 8.17
N ARG A 99 9.67 1.99 7.75
CA ARG A 99 11.11 2.23 7.60
C ARG A 99 11.82 2.42 8.93
N ASP A 100 11.17 3.04 9.91
CA ASP A 100 11.73 3.24 11.25
C ASP A 100 11.78 1.93 12.05
N LYS A 101 10.88 0.98 11.75
CA LYS A 101 10.72 -0.29 12.48
C LYS A 101 10.86 -1.51 11.57
N MET A 102 11.84 -1.51 10.67
CA MET A 102 11.95 -2.56 9.65
C MET A 102 11.95 -3.99 10.21
N ASP A 103 12.58 -4.24 11.36
CA ASP A 103 12.62 -5.56 11.99
C ASP A 103 11.25 -6.05 12.52
N GLU A 104 10.29 -5.14 12.73
CA GLU A 104 8.92 -5.48 13.13
C GLU A 104 8.02 -5.80 11.92
N TYR A 105 8.27 -5.12 10.78
CA TYR A 105 7.43 -5.20 9.58
C TYR A 105 7.94 -6.22 8.55
N PHE A 106 9.22 -6.57 8.59
CA PHE A 106 9.85 -7.39 7.56
C PHE A 106 10.68 -8.53 8.15
N VAL A 107 10.70 -9.65 7.41
CA VAL A 107 11.65 -10.73 7.60
C VAL A 107 12.78 -10.61 6.59
N PHE A 108 14.00 -10.86 7.05
CA PHE A 108 15.21 -10.81 6.23
C PHE A 108 15.88 -12.17 6.17
N SER A 109 16.38 -12.55 4.99
CA SER A 109 17.18 -13.76 4.82
C SER A 109 18.66 -13.42 4.66
N THR A 110 19.52 -14.35 5.07
CA THR A 110 20.97 -14.33 4.81
C THR A 110 21.36 -15.54 3.96
N LYS A 111 22.52 -15.47 3.32
CA LYS A 111 23.07 -16.56 2.51
C LYS A 111 23.58 -17.72 3.35
#